data_AF-A0A6J0BXR5-F1
#
_entry.id   AF-A0A6J0BXR5-F1
#
_cell.length_a   1.000
_cell.length_b   1.000
_cell.length_c   1.000
_cell.angle_alpha   90.00
_cell.angle_beta   90.00
_cell.angle_gamma   90.00
#
_symmetry.space_group_name_H-M   'P 1'
#
loop_
_entity.id
_entity.type
_entity.pdbx_description
1 polymer ?
#
loop_
_entity_poly.entity_id
_entity_poly.type
_entity_poly.pdbx_seq_one_letter_code
_entity_poly.pdbx_strand_id
1 'polypeptide(L)'
;MSEKLVSMISTESYSYVAVKGSPFATDCAVFGLSNEETVALTRRFPNSGQNVVNGITIKGPPVPVINVLAELGYKVVSSTGEAEILWTLQREI
;
A
#
# COMPACT_ATOMS: atom_id res chain seq x y z
N MET A 1 20.53 21.68 -1.82
CA MET A 1 20.47 20.53 -0.88
C MET A 1 21.79 19.77 -1.07
N SER A 2 22.59 19.57 -0.02
CA SER A 2 23.98 19.08 -0.14
C SER A 2 24.02 17.61 -0.60
N GLU A 3 24.87 17.26 -1.57
CA GLU A 3 25.09 15.88 -2.08
C GLU A 3 25.40 14.88 -0.96
N LYS A 4 25.98 15.37 0.15
CA LYS A 4 26.29 14.62 1.36
C LYS A 4 25.05 14.14 2.14
N LEU A 5 23.93 14.86 2.02
CA LEU A 5 22.62 14.44 2.58
C LEU A 5 21.98 13.34 1.73
N VAL A 6 22.15 13.41 0.40
CA VAL A 6 21.63 12.40 -0.54
C VAL A 6 22.36 11.06 -0.36
N SER A 7 23.67 11.08 -0.12
CA SER A 7 24.45 9.87 0.17
C SER A 7 24.23 9.28 1.58
N MET A 8 23.56 10.01 2.48
CA MET A 8 23.21 9.56 3.83
C MET A 8 21.81 8.93 3.91
N ILE A 9 20.99 9.05 2.86
CA ILE A 9 19.77 8.25 2.70
C ILE A 9 20.26 6.81 2.47
N SER A 10 20.24 6.03 3.55
CA SER A 10 20.95 4.78 3.74
C SER A 10 20.67 3.70 2.69
N THR A 11 21.65 2.82 2.55
CA THR A 11 21.75 1.57 1.78
C THR A 11 20.68 0.49 2.07
N GLU A 12 19.65 0.80 2.86
CA GLU A 12 18.46 -0.01 3.04
C GLU A 12 17.30 0.74 2.39
N SER A 13 17.06 0.45 1.12
CA SER A 13 15.99 1.07 0.35
C SER A 13 14.67 0.43 0.74
N TYR A 14 13.82 1.12 1.50
CA TYR A 14 12.49 0.61 1.81
C TYR A 14 11.46 1.19 0.84
N SER A 15 10.57 0.34 0.33
CA SER A 15 9.33 0.77 -0.34
C SER A 15 8.19 0.81 0.66
N TYR A 16 7.38 1.87 0.61
CA TYR A 16 6.21 2.01 1.47
C TYR A 16 4.94 2.09 0.65
N VAL A 17 3.92 1.39 1.12
CA VAL A 17 2.55 1.48 0.61
C VAL A 17 1.59 1.71 1.77
N ALA A 18 0.41 2.24 1.48
CA ALA A 18 -0.63 2.40 2.49
C ALA A 18 -1.93 1.80 2.01
N VAL A 19 -2.64 1.10 2.91
CA VAL A 19 -4.01 0.65 2.71
C VAL A 19 -4.89 1.49 3.61
N LYS A 20 -5.92 2.11 3.06
CA LYS A 20 -6.94 2.86 3.81
C LYS A 20 -8.29 2.20 3.67
N GLY A 21 -8.96 1.89 4.78
CA GLY A 21 -10.32 1.37 4.75
C GLY A 21 -10.83 1.01 6.14
N SER A 22 -12.01 0.39 6.21
CA SER A 22 -12.58 -0.10 7.45
C SER A 22 -12.53 -1.63 7.49
N PRO A 23 -12.28 -2.28 8.65
CA PRO A 23 -12.42 -3.73 8.79
C PRO A 23 -13.81 -4.27 8.39
N PHE A 24 -14.83 -3.40 8.41
CA PHE A 24 -16.21 -3.72 8.02
C PHE A 24 -16.53 -3.39 6.56
N ALA A 25 -15.62 -2.73 5.83
CA ALA A 25 -15.85 -2.31 4.45
C ALA A 25 -15.59 -3.45 3.46
N THR A 26 -16.31 -3.42 2.34
CA THR A 26 -16.11 -4.33 1.20
C THR A 26 -15.11 -3.81 0.18
N ASP A 27 -14.66 -2.58 0.33
CA ASP A 27 -13.62 -1.95 -0.49
C ASP A 27 -12.65 -1.12 0.37
N CYS A 28 -11.50 -0.81 -0.21
CA CYS A 28 -10.47 0.01 0.40
C CYS A 28 -9.70 0.79 -0.68
N ALA A 29 -8.85 1.73 -0.27
CA ALA A 29 -7.93 2.42 -1.15
C ALA A 29 -6.48 1.99 -0.86
N VAL A 30 -5.65 1.93 -1.89
CA VAL A 30 -4.23 1.62 -1.78
C VAL A 30 -3.40 2.72 -2.43
N PHE A 31 -2.31 3.11 -1.77
CA PHE A 31 -1.43 4.20 -2.17
C PHE A 31 0.02 3.72 -2.26
N GLY A 32 0.79 4.31 -3.18
CA GLY A 32 2.24 4.06 -3.29
C GLY A 32 2.65 2.81 -4.07
N LEU A 33 1.72 2.09 -4.70
CA LEU A 33 2.04 0.93 -5.53
C LEU A 33 2.76 1.34 -6.83
N SER A 34 3.65 0.49 -7.33
CA SER A 34 4.14 0.56 -8.70
C SER A 34 3.03 0.20 -9.71
N ASN A 35 3.29 0.46 -11.00
CA ASN A 35 2.37 0.07 -12.07
C ASN A 35 2.21 -1.46 -12.14
N GLU A 36 3.30 -2.20 -11.98
CA GLU A 36 3.31 -3.67 -12.01
C GLU A 36 2.52 -4.25 -10.84
N GLU A 37 2.70 -3.68 -9.64
CA GLU A 37 1.97 -4.08 -8.44
C GLU A 37 0.48 -3.76 -8.54
N THR A 38 0.15 -2.60 -9.10
CA THR A 38 -1.24 -2.21 -9.39
C THR A 38 -1.91 -3.22 -10.32
N VAL A 39 -1.23 -3.61 -11.40
CA VAL A 39 -1.74 -4.64 -12.33
C VAL A 39 -1.88 -6.01 -11.64
N ALA A 40 -0.90 -6.41 -10.82
CA ALA A 40 -0.96 -7.68 -10.09
C ALA A 40 -2.13 -7.71 -9.09
N LEU A 41 -2.31 -6.62 -8.34
CA LEU A 41 -3.36 -6.51 -7.33
C LEU A 41 -4.76 -6.47 -7.95
N THR A 42 -4.95 -5.67 -9.00
CA THR A 42 -6.26 -5.54 -9.69
C THR A 42 -6.71 -6.84 -10.38
N ARG A 43 -5.78 -7.75 -10.73
CA ARG A 43 -6.13 -9.10 -11.22
C ARG A 43 -6.71 -9.99 -10.12
N ARG A 44 -6.29 -9.82 -8.86
CA ARG A 44 -6.82 -10.56 -7.71
C ARG A 44 -8.14 -10.01 -7.20
N PHE A 45 -8.40 -8.72 -7.43
CA PHE A 45 -9.62 -8.02 -7.04
C PHE A 45 -10.31 -7.43 -8.28
N PRO A 46 -11.17 -8.20 -8.98
CA PRO A 46 -11.87 -7.72 -10.17
C PRO A 46 -12.64 -6.42 -9.92
N ASN A 47 -12.78 -5.58 -10.95
CA ASN A 47 -13.44 -4.26 -10.88
C ASN A 47 -12.72 -3.21 -10.00
N SER A 48 -11.48 -3.48 -9.61
CA SER A 48 -10.59 -2.53 -8.94
C SER A 48 -9.85 -1.63 -9.95
N GLY A 49 -9.09 -0.66 -9.45
CA GLY A 49 -8.20 0.18 -10.26
C GLY A 49 -8.82 1.52 -10.68
N GLN A 50 -9.96 1.89 -10.09
CA GLN A 50 -10.45 3.27 -10.21
C GLN A 50 -9.49 4.21 -9.48
N ASN A 51 -8.99 5.23 -10.19
CA ASN A 51 -8.05 6.18 -9.62
C ASN A 51 -8.71 7.02 -8.54
N VAL A 52 -8.01 7.20 -7.42
CA VAL A 52 -8.27 8.23 -6.41
C VAL A 52 -7.06 9.15 -6.32
N VAL A 53 -7.17 10.23 -5.56
CA VAL A 53 -6.03 11.14 -5.35
C VAL A 53 -4.85 10.35 -4.75
N ASN A 54 -3.77 10.23 -5.51
CA ASN A 54 -2.52 9.55 -5.15
C ASN A 54 -2.61 8.02 -4.92
N GLY A 55 -3.68 7.37 -5.39
CA GLY A 55 -3.86 5.93 -5.17
C GLY A 55 -4.94 5.32 -6.06
N ILE A 56 -5.35 4.10 -5.71
CA ILE A 56 -6.38 3.34 -6.42
C ILE A 56 -7.39 2.76 -5.44
N THR A 57 -8.64 2.65 -5.87
CA THR A 57 -9.67 1.89 -5.15
C THR A 57 -9.57 0.41 -5.50
N ILE A 58 -9.61 -0.43 -4.47
CA ILE A 58 -9.66 -1.88 -4.55
C ILE A 58 -11.02 -2.36 -4.08
N LYS A 59 -11.72 -3.11 -4.93
CA LYS A 59 -12.99 -3.79 -4.63
C LYS A 59 -12.74 -5.08 -3.87
N GLY A 60 -12.16 -4.93 -2.69
CA GLY A 60 -11.93 -6.01 -1.73
C GLY A 60 -11.77 -5.46 -0.31
N PRO A 61 -12.12 -6.24 0.72
CA PRO A 61 -11.91 -5.81 2.10
C PRO A 61 -10.43 -5.59 2.41
N PRO A 62 -10.08 -4.69 3.35
CA PRO A 62 -8.69 -4.27 3.57
C PRO A 62 -7.77 -5.41 4.04
N VAL A 63 -8.25 -6.34 4.87
CA VAL A 63 -7.41 -7.45 5.39
C VAL A 63 -6.98 -8.42 4.28
N PRO A 64 -7.88 -8.91 3.39
CA PRO A 64 -7.49 -9.63 2.19
C PRO A 64 -6.50 -8.88 1.30
N VAL A 65 -6.66 -7.57 1.13
CA VAL A 65 -5.72 -6.74 0.34
C VAL A 65 -4.34 -6.70 1.02
N ILE A 66 -4.28 -6.52 2.33
CA ILE A 66 -3.04 -6.58 3.12
C ILE A 66 -2.36 -7.95 2.98
N ASN A 67 -3.12 -9.05 3.02
CA ASN A 67 -2.56 -10.40 2.84
C ASN A 67 -1.90 -10.55 1.45
N VAL A 68 -2.53 -10.05 0.39
CA VAL A 68 -1.95 -10.07 -0.95
C VAL A 68 -0.68 -9.21 -1.02
N LEU A 69 -0.67 -8.04 -0.38
CA LEU A 69 0.53 -7.21 -0.31
C LEU A 69 1.64 -7.90 0.50
N ALA A 70 1.30 -8.70 1.50
CA ALA A 70 2.28 -9.50 2.24
C ALA A 70 2.98 -10.56 1.38
N GLU A 71 2.29 -11.12 0.38
CA GLU A 71 2.92 -12.01 -0.62
C GLU A 71 3.93 -11.27 -1.51
N LEU A 72 3.82 -9.93 -1.64
CA LEU A 72 4.78 -9.07 -2.34
C LEU A 72 5.93 -8.58 -1.41
N GLY A 73 6.01 -9.12 -0.19
CA GLY A 73 7.05 -8.80 0.78
C GLY A 73 6.73 -7.62 1.71
N TYR A 74 5.55 -7.00 1.59
CA TYR A 74 5.15 -5.90 2.45
C TYR A 74 4.73 -6.37 3.84
N LYS A 75 5.20 -5.70 4.89
CA LYS A 75 4.82 -5.94 6.29
C LYS A 75 4.11 -4.71 6.85
N VAL A 76 3.04 -4.90 7.61
CA VAL A 76 2.39 -3.79 8.35
C VAL A 76 3.37 -3.29 9.42
N VAL A 77 3.72 -2.02 9.36
CA VAL A 77 4.64 -1.37 10.32
C VAL A 77 3.97 -0.34 11.21
N SER A 78 2.80 0.15 10.82
CA SER A 78 2.00 1.07 11.61
C SER A 78 0.54 1.04 11.17
N SER A 79 -0.36 1.37 12.10
CA SER A 79 -1.76 1.64 11.80
C SER A 79 -2.27 2.84 12.61
N THR A 80 -3.20 3.60 12.02
CA THR A 80 -3.84 4.74 12.68
C THR A 80 -5.27 4.92 12.17
N GLY A 81 -6.19 5.35 13.04
CA GLY A 81 -7.58 5.64 12.70
C GLY A 81 -8.59 4.98 13.64
N GLU A 82 -9.87 5.33 13.46
CA GLU A 82 -11.00 4.79 14.23
C GLU A 82 -11.97 4.02 13.31
N ALA A 83 -12.86 4.71 12.60
CA ALA A 83 -13.81 4.10 11.68
C ALA A 83 -13.17 3.72 10.34
N GLU A 84 -12.34 4.63 9.80
CA GLU A 84 -11.38 4.34 8.74
C GLU A 84 -9.99 4.25 9.34
N ILE A 85 -9.27 3.21 8.96
CA ILE A 85 -7.92 2.90 9.42
C ILE A 85 -6.99 3.00 8.22
N LEU A 86 -5.84 3.63 8.42
CA LEU A 86 -4.71 3.61 7.51
C LEU A 86 -3.68 2.62 8.06
N TRP A 87 -3.37 1.58 7.29
CA TRP A 87 -2.26 0.67 7.53
C TRP A 87 -1.09 1.08 6.64
N THR A 88 0.05 1.40 7.24
CA THR A 88 1.31 1.60 6.53
C THR A 88 2.04 0.28 6.45
N LEU A 89 2.41 -0.12 5.23
CA LEU A 89 3.20 -1.31 4.97
C LEU A 89 4.55 -0.95 4.36
N GLN A 90 5.57 -1.73 4.69
CA GLN A 90 6.96 -1.53 4.29
C GLN A 90 7.52 -2.83 3.72
N ARG A 91 8.31 -2.77 2.64
CA ARG A 91 9.19 -3.86 2.20
C ARG A 91 10.61 -3.37 1.97
N GLU A 92 11.56 -4.28 2.11
CA GLU A 92 12.95 -4.07 1.70
C GLU A 92 13.06 -4.12 0.16
N ILE A 93 13.91 -3.28 -0.42
CA ILE A 93 14.30 -3.21 -1.84
C ILE A 93 15.79 -3.52 -1.95
#